data_AF-A0A0N1F6S8-F1
#
_entry.id   AF-A0A0N1F6S8-F1
#
_cell.length_a   1.000
_cell.length_b   1.000
_cell.length_c   1.000
_cell.angle_alpha   90.00
_cell.angle_beta   90.00
_cell.angle_gamma   90.00
#
_symmetry.space_group_name_H-M   'P 1'
#
loop_
_entity.id
_entity.type
_entity.pdbx_description
1 polymer ?
#
loop_
_entity_poly.entity_id
_entity_poly.type
_entity_poly.pdbx_seq_one_letter_code
_entity_poly.pdbx_strand_id
1 'polypeptide(L)' 'MDRFNLRLSTETFGAIDDARAKRAGRVSRNTWIAEAIEEKLAREVVSLQEDAVRSAANA' A
#
# COMPACT_ATOMS: atom_id res chain seq x y z
N MET A 1 7.30 -2.77 17.39
CA MET A 1 6.16 -2.37 16.54
C MET A 1 5.75 -0.99 16.97
N ASP A 2 5.94 -0.02 16.08
CA ASP A 2 5.58 1.36 16.35
C ASP A 2 4.08 1.58 16.16
N ARG A 3 3.51 2.50 16.93
CA ARG A 3 2.08 2.84 16.87
C ARG A 3 1.92 4.29 16.46
N PHE A 4 1.05 4.53 15.50
CA PHE A 4 0.64 5.87 15.11
C PHE A 4 -0.89 5.96 15.01
N ASN A 5 -1.42 7.19 14.96
CA ASN A 5 -2.83 7.44 14.72
C ASN A 5 -3.01 7.97 13.30
N LEU A 6 -3.89 7.33 12.54
CA LEU A 6 -4.21 7.72 11.17
C LEU A 6 -5.59 8.39 11.14
N ARG A 7 -5.65 9.62 10.63
CA ARG A 7 -6.92 10.34 10.41
C ARG A 7 -7.26 10.31 8.94
N LEU A 8 -8.41 9.75 8.60
CA LEU A 8 -8.97 9.69 7.25
C LEU A 8 -10.44 10.08 7.32
N SER A 9 -11.03 10.40 6.17
CA SER A 9 -12.47 10.59 6.10
C SER A 9 -13.21 9.28 6.35
N THR A 10 -14.46 9.39 6.81
CA THR A 10 -15.36 8.23 6.96
C THR A 10 -15.53 7.47 5.65
N GLU A 11 -15.60 8.19 4.53
CA GLU A 11 -15.69 7.61 3.19
C GLU A 11 -14.50 6.71 2.88
N THR A 12 -13.28 7.15 3.17
CA THR A 12 -12.08 6.34 2.96
C THR A 12 -12.07 5.11 3.86
N PHE A 13 -12.50 5.22 5.12
CA PHE A 13 -12.65 4.04 5.98
C PHE A 13 -13.68 3.05 5.44
N GLY A 14 -14.81 3.53 4.89
CA GLY A 14 -15.80 2.69 4.22
C GLY A 14 -15.22 1.94 3.02
N ALA A 15 -14.47 2.63 2.16
CA ALA A 15 -13.81 1.99 1.01
C ALA A 15 -12.80 0.91 1.43
N ILE A 16 -12.05 1.13 2.53
CA ILE A 16 -11.15 0.13 3.11
C ILE A 16 -11.95 -1.09 3.61
N ASP A 17 -13.07 -0.86 4.30
CA ASP A 17 -13.93 -1.91 4.83
C ASP A 17 -14.54 -2.77 3.72
N ASP A 18 -14.97 -2.16 2.62
CA ASP A 18 -15.48 -2.86 1.44
C ASP A 18 -14.38 -3.65 0.72
N ALA A 19 -13.19 -3.08 0.58
CA ALA A 19 -12.05 -3.73 -0.07
C ALA A 19 -11.59 -4.97 0.71
N ARG A 20 -11.48 -4.89 2.04
CA ARG A 20 -11.09 -6.04 2.86
C ARG A 20 -12.15 -7.13 2.89
N ALA A 21 -13.44 -6.80 2.80
CA ALA A 21 -14.53 -7.77 2.81
C ALA A 21 -14.52 -8.69 1.57
N LYS A 22 -13.95 -8.23 0.46
CA LYS A 22 -13.78 -9.02 -0.77
C LYS A 22 -12.71 -10.12 -0.67
N ARG A 23 -11.86 -10.09 0.37
CA ARG A 23 -10.77 -11.06 0.54
C ARG A 23 -11.24 -12.29 1.31
N ALA A 24 -10.78 -13.47 0.88
CA ALA A 24 -10.99 -14.71 1.61
C ALA A 24 -10.22 -14.68 2.94
N GLY A 25 -10.92 -14.94 4.04
CA GLY A 25 -10.39 -14.71 5.38
C GLY A 25 -10.50 -13.23 5.76
N ARG A 26 -11.44 -12.91 6.66
CA ARG A 26 -11.69 -11.53 7.11
C ARG A 26 -10.43 -10.97 7.80
N VAL A 27 -9.67 -10.12 7.10
CA VAL A 27 -8.51 -9.44 7.68
C VAL A 27 -8.92 -8.19 8.44
N SER A 28 -8.12 -7.81 9.44
CA SER A 28 -8.33 -6.57 10.19
C SER A 28 -8.01 -5.35 9.31
N ARG A 29 -8.54 -4.17 9.65
CA ARG A 29 -8.16 -2.91 8.98
C ARG A 29 -6.66 -2.65 9.05
N ASN A 30 -6.04 -2.91 10.20
CA ASN A 30 -4.60 -2.70 10.37
C ASN A 30 -3.78 -3.63 9.46
N THR A 31 -4.18 -4.89 9.36
CA THR A 31 -3.53 -5.87 8.48
C THR A 31 -3.64 -5.41 7.03
N TRP A 32 -4.84 -5.06 6.58
CA TRP A 32 -5.06 -4.61 5.21
C TRP A 32 -4.26 -3.34 4.88
N ILE A 33 -4.22 -2.37 5.80
CA ILE A 33 -3.45 -1.12 5.62
C ILE A 33 -1.94 -1.40 5.59
N ALA A 34 -1.44 -2.28 6.47
CA ALA A 34 -0.02 -2.63 6.49
C ALA A 34 0.39 -3.29 5.16
N GLU A 35 -0.38 -4.26 4.68
CA GLU A 35 -0.12 -4.92 3.39
C GLU A 35 -0.18 -3.94 2.22
N ALA A 36 -1.15 -3.01 2.22
CA ALA A 36 -1.26 -1.99 1.17
C ALA A 36 -0.06 -1.03 1.15
N ILE A 37 0.48 -0.67 2.32
CA ILE A 37 1.70 0.14 2.44
C ILE A 37 2.90 -0.65 1.91
N GLU A 38 3.06 -1.90 2.32
CA GLU A 38 4.15 -2.78 1.86
C GLU A 38 4.11 -2.95 0.33
N GLU A 39 2.94 -3.20 -0.24
CA GLU A 39 2.74 -3.32 -1.68
C GLU A 39 3.12 -2.02 -2.41
N LYS A 40 2.68 -0.87 -1.90
CA LYS A 40 2.98 0.44 -2.49
C LYS A 40 4.48 0.73 -2.46
N LEU A 41 5.15 0.47 -1.34
CA LEU A 41 6.60 0.66 -1.19
C LEU A 41 7.38 -0.28 -2.13
N ALA A 42 6.97 -1.55 -2.24
CA ALA A 42 7.60 -2.50 -3.17
C ALA A 42 7.46 -2.04 -4.63
N ARG A 43 6.27 -1.55 -5.03
CA ARG A 43 6.04 -0.99 -6.38
C ARG A 43 6.91 0.24 -6.65
N GLU A 44 7.09 1.13 -5.68
CA GLU A 44 7.95 2.31 -5.85
C GLU A 44 9.43 1.94 -5.95
N VAL A 45 9.90 0.97 -5.18
CA VAL A 45 11.28 0.46 -5.32
C VAL A 45 11.53 -0.07 -6.72
N VAL A 46 10.60 -0.86 -7.26
CA VAL A 46 10.70 -1.36 -8.65
C VAL A 46 10.71 -0.21 -9.64
N SER A 47 9.81 0.78 -9.50
CA SER A 47 9.76 1.95 -10.38
C SER A 47 11.08 2.73 -10.39
N LEU A 48 11.67 2.98 -9.22
CA LEU A 48 12.94 3.71 -9.11
C LEU A 48 14.11 2.94 -9.74
N GLN A 49 14.11 1.61 -9.64
CA GLN A 49 15.10 0.76 -10.30
C GLN A 49 14.94 0.80 -11.83
N GLU A 50 13.70 0.74 -12.33
CA GLU A 50 13.40 0.84 -13.76
C GLU A 50 13.84 2.18 -14.35
N ASP A 51 13.59 3.29 -13.64
CA ASP A 51 14.00 4.62 -14.04
C ASP A 51 15.53 4.77 -14.06
N ALA A 52 16.23 4.20 -13.09
CA ALA A 52 17.69 4.20 -13.03
C ALA A 52 18.31 3.38 -14.18
N VAL A 53 17.78 2.19 -14.47
CA VAL A 53 18.23 1.34 -15.59
C VAL A 53 18.00 2.03 -16.92
N ARG A 54 16.83 2.67 -17.12
CA ARG A 54 16.52 3.43 -18.33
C ARG A 54 17.45 4.63 -18.52
N SER A 55 17.78 5.32 -17.43
CA SER A 55 18.69 6.48 -17.46
C SER A 55 20.12 6.05 -17.82
N ALA A 56 20.59 4.91 -17.32
CA ALA A 56 21.91 4.36 -17.64
C ALA A 56 22.02 3.84 -19.09
N ALA A 57 20.92 3.35 -19.68
CA ALA A 57 20.93 2.84 -21.06
C ALA A 57 20.90 3.93 -22.14
N ASN A 58 20.53 5.16 -21.78
CA ASN A 58 20.47 6.32 -22.69
C ASN A 58 21.66 7.28 -22.54
N ALA A 59 22.61 6.97 -21.65
CA ALA A 59 23.86 7.72 -21.42
C ALA A 59 25.03 7.04 -22.16
#